data_AF-A0A959T674-F1
#
_entry.id   AF-A0A959T674-F1
#
_cell.length_a   1.000
_cell.length_b   1.000
_cell.length_c   1.000
_cell.angle_alpha   90.00
_cell.angle_beta   90.00
_cell.angle_gamma   90.00
#
_symmetry.space_group_name_H-M   'P 1'
#
loop_
_entity.id
_entity.type
_entity.pdbx_description
1 polymer ?
#
loop_
_entity_poly.entity_id
_entity_poly.type
_entity_poly.pdbx_seq_one_letter_code
_entity_poly.pdbx_strand_id
1 'polypeptide(L)'
;MSRSTLAPVVLLLLPAPLAAQNLVPNPSFEQVTQCPTFASELEKAAPWTNPNAGTPELYHGCAPLSSYVSVPSNTTGGFQYARTGMGYAGLYCWRTDVADMREYAQVALSTPLQAGSCYRVRLYVNMPNDHPYACDGFGAHLSVG
;
A
#
# COMPACT_ATOMS: atom_id res chain seq x y z
N MET A 1 36.75 27.55 54.59
CA MET A 1 35.34 27.24 54.24
C MET A 1 35.22 27.32 52.72
N SER A 2 35.31 26.18 52.03
CA SER A 2 35.18 26.11 50.56
C SER A 2 33.69 26.19 50.20
N ARG A 3 33.29 27.21 49.43
CA ARG A 3 31.91 27.36 48.95
C ARG A 3 31.77 26.59 47.64
N SER A 4 31.11 25.44 47.69
CA SER A 4 30.75 24.67 46.50
C SER A 4 29.57 25.33 45.78
N THR A 5 29.83 25.97 44.65
CA THR A 5 28.78 26.49 43.74
C THR A 5 28.21 25.34 42.92
N LEU A 6 26.96 24.95 43.19
CA LEU A 6 26.18 24.05 42.35
C LEU A 6 25.61 24.84 41.18
N ALA A 7 26.00 24.49 39.95
CA ALA A 7 25.42 25.07 38.73
C ALA A 7 24.08 24.39 38.40
N PRO A 8 23.02 25.14 38.04
CA PRO A 8 21.74 24.56 37.69
C PRO A 8 21.84 23.91 36.30
N VAL A 9 21.61 22.60 36.23
CA VAL A 9 21.46 21.88 34.96
C VAL A 9 20.04 22.13 34.46
N VAL A 10 19.89 22.98 33.44
CA VAL A 10 18.62 23.21 32.76
C VAL A 10 18.47 22.16 31.67
N LEU A 11 17.58 21.18 31.88
CA LEU A 11 17.24 20.16 30.90
C LEU A 11 16.26 20.74 29.87
N LEU A 12 16.76 21.10 28.68
CA LEU A 12 15.93 21.57 27.57
C LEU A 12 15.21 20.37 26.91
N LEU A 13 13.91 20.23 27.14
CA LEU A 13 13.06 19.26 26.44
C LEU A 13 12.68 19.82 25.06
N LEU A 14 13.46 19.50 24.03
CA LEU A 14 13.11 19.80 22.65
C LEU A 14 11.98 18.86 22.18
N PRO A 15 10.89 19.38 21.58
CA PRO A 15 9.84 18.52 21.04
C PRO A 15 10.39 17.71 19.86
N ALA A 16 10.55 16.41 20.05
CA ALA A 16 10.88 15.49 18.97
C ALA A 16 9.64 15.31 18.08
N PRO A 17 9.77 15.35 16.74
CA PRO A 17 8.66 15.00 15.86
C PRO A 17 8.31 13.54 16.09
N LEU A 18 7.11 13.29 16.62
CA LEU A 18 6.54 11.94 16.69
C LEU A 18 6.16 11.52 15.26
N ALA A 19 7.05 10.76 14.63
CA ALA A 19 6.69 10.00 13.44
C ALA A 19 5.75 8.86 13.87
N ALA A 20 4.45 9.03 13.62
CA ALA A 20 3.53 7.90 13.70
C ALA A 20 3.98 6.83 12.70
N GLN A 21 4.06 5.58 13.14
CA GLN A 21 4.42 4.46 12.28
C GLN A 21 3.28 4.25 11.28
N ASN A 22 3.62 3.91 10.04
CA ASN A 22 2.61 3.45 9.10
C ASN A 22 2.00 2.15 9.65
N LEU A 23 0.70 2.18 9.95
CA LEU A 23 0.00 1.03 10.52
C LEU A 23 -0.27 -0.06 9.48
N VAL A 24 -0.11 0.25 8.19
CA VAL A 24 -0.27 -0.71 7.10
C VAL A 24 1.04 -1.50 6.94
N PRO A 25 1.06 -2.81 7.19
CA PRO A 25 2.23 -3.63 6.89
C PRO A 25 2.39 -3.78 5.38
N ASN A 26 3.64 -3.93 4.92
CA ASN A 26 3.99 -3.98 3.49
C ASN A 26 3.24 -2.92 2.64
N PRO A 27 3.28 -1.63 3.01
CA PRO A 27 2.38 -0.59 2.47
C PRO A 27 2.65 -0.22 1.00
N SER A 28 3.70 -0.78 0.41
CA SER A 28 4.10 -0.52 -0.97
C SER A 28 4.40 -1.80 -1.74
N PHE A 29 3.96 -2.96 -1.24
CA PHE A 29 4.03 -4.24 -1.95
C PHE A 29 5.45 -4.70 -2.33
N GLU A 30 6.46 -4.23 -1.59
CA GLU A 30 7.88 -4.54 -1.83
C GLU A 30 8.27 -5.90 -1.26
N GLN A 31 7.59 -6.32 -0.19
CA GLN A 31 7.84 -7.61 0.44
C GLN A 31 7.02 -8.66 -0.30
N VAL A 32 7.70 -9.50 -1.07
CA VAL A 32 7.08 -10.59 -1.82
C VAL A 32 7.61 -11.94 -1.32
N THR A 33 6.71 -12.91 -1.15
CA THR A 33 7.09 -14.30 -0.79
C THR A 33 7.74 -15.01 -1.96
N GLN A 34 7.29 -14.69 -3.19
CA GLN A 34 7.86 -15.11 -4.46
C GLN A 34 7.56 -14.04 -5.50
N CYS A 35 8.40 -13.92 -6.54
CA CYS A 35 8.07 -13.09 -7.68
C CYS A 35 6.74 -13.54 -8.32
N PRO A 36 5.84 -12.59 -8.64
CA PRO A 36 4.65 -12.93 -9.39
C PRO A 36 5.06 -13.40 -10.78
N THR A 37 4.41 -14.45 -11.23
CA THR A 37 4.65 -15.14 -12.50
C THR A 37 3.44 -15.03 -13.42
N PHE A 38 2.28 -14.64 -12.88
CA PHE A 38 1.04 -14.48 -13.63
C PHE A 38 0.12 -13.42 -12.98
N ALA A 39 -1.02 -13.16 -13.62
CA ALA A 39 -2.08 -12.30 -13.06
C ALA A 39 -2.73 -12.93 -11.81
N SER A 40 -3.47 -12.11 -11.04
CA SER A 40 -4.25 -12.56 -9.88
C SER A 40 -3.44 -13.06 -8.68
N GLU A 41 -2.21 -12.58 -8.50
CA GLU A 41 -1.29 -13.07 -7.47
C GLU A 41 -1.00 -12.05 -6.34
N LEU A 42 -1.97 -11.20 -5.97
CA LEU A 42 -1.83 -10.22 -4.88
C LEU A 42 -1.26 -10.83 -3.59
N GLU A 43 -1.70 -12.04 -3.24
CA GLU A 43 -1.33 -12.72 -1.98
C GLU A 43 0.17 -13.04 -1.86
N LYS A 44 0.92 -12.97 -2.97
CA LYS A 44 2.39 -13.04 -2.93
C LYS A 44 3.00 -11.83 -2.21
N ALA A 45 2.31 -10.70 -2.13
CA ALA A 45 2.69 -9.55 -1.33
C ALA A 45 2.15 -9.68 0.11
N ALA A 46 2.60 -10.68 0.85
CA ALA A 46 2.14 -10.88 2.23
C ALA A 46 2.30 -9.59 3.08
N PRO A 47 1.35 -9.26 3.97
CA PRO A 47 0.16 -10.04 4.35
C PRO A 47 -1.13 -9.59 3.62
N TRP A 48 -1.03 -9.03 2.42
CA TRP A 48 -2.20 -8.61 1.66
C TRP A 48 -3.05 -9.80 1.19
N THR A 49 -4.36 -9.64 1.26
CA THR A 49 -5.35 -10.63 0.83
C THR A 49 -6.39 -10.00 -0.09
N ASN A 50 -7.08 -10.84 -0.85
CA ASN A 50 -8.25 -10.45 -1.60
C ASN A 50 -9.52 -10.84 -0.80
N PRO A 51 -10.35 -9.89 -0.35
CA PRO A 51 -11.50 -10.19 0.50
C PRO A 51 -12.75 -10.61 -0.28
N ASN A 52 -12.71 -10.64 -1.61
CA ASN A 52 -13.85 -11.05 -2.44
C ASN A 52 -13.43 -11.95 -3.62
N ALA A 53 -14.35 -12.23 -4.54
CA ALA A 53 -14.10 -13.08 -5.70
C ALA A 53 -13.35 -12.36 -6.86
N GLY A 54 -12.79 -11.17 -6.60
CA GLY A 54 -11.94 -10.46 -7.55
C GLY A 54 -10.62 -11.17 -7.82
N THR A 55 -9.77 -10.53 -8.62
CA THR A 55 -8.49 -11.09 -9.07
C THR A 55 -7.37 -10.04 -9.06
N PRO A 56 -7.18 -9.30 -7.95
CA PRO A 56 -6.24 -8.20 -7.89
C PRO A 56 -4.82 -8.63 -8.26
N GLU A 57 -4.13 -7.81 -9.05
CA GLU A 57 -2.77 -8.10 -9.50
C GLU A 57 -1.71 -7.60 -8.52
N LEU A 58 -0.59 -8.33 -8.48
CA LEU A 58 0.68 -7.83 -7.97
C LEU A 58 1.61 -7.57 -9.15
N TYR A 59 1.89 -6.30 -9.43
CA TYR A 59 2.93 -5.91 -10.38
C TYR A 59 4.27 -5.80 -9.65
N HIS A 60 5.30 -6.41 -10.20
CA HIS A 60 6.63 -6.36 -9.57
C HIS A 60 7.78 -6.40 -10.57
N GLY A 61 8.86 -5.66 -10.29
CA GLY A 61 10.05 -5.60 -11.14
C GLY A 61 10.84 -6.91 -11.27
N CYS A 62 10.61 -7.88 -10.38
CA CYS A 62 11.21 -9.21 -10.48
C CYS A 62 10.37 -10.22 -11.27
N ALA A 63 9.18 -9.84 -11.71
CA ALA A 63 8.34 -10.68 -12.55
C ALA A 63 8.99 -10.85 -13.94
N PRO A 64 8.92 -12.05 -14.55
CA PRO A 64 9.41 -12.24 -15.92
C PRO A 64 8.74 -11.27 -16.90
N LEU A 65 9.45 -10.80 -17.92
CA LEU A 65 8.86 -9.94 -18.97
C LEU A 65 7.74 -10.63 -19.76
N SER A 66 7.73 -11.96 -19.79
CA SER A 66 6.66 -12.77 -20.37
C SER A 66 5.45 -12.93 -19.44
N SER A 67 5.53 -12.42 -18.21
CA SER A 67 4.40 -12.40 -17.28
C SER A 67 3.47 -11.24 -17.61
N TYR A 68 2.21 -11.38 -17.20
CA TYR A 68 1.20 -10.33 -17.38
C TYR A 68 1.45 -9.11 -16.48
N VAL A 69 2.41 -9.20 -15.55
CA VAL A 69 2.53 -8.34 -14.37
C VAL A 69 3.94 -7.79 -14.14
N SER A 70 4.77 -7.74 -15.18
CA SER A 70 6.08 -7.07 -15.09
C SER A 70 5.96 -5.56 -14.92
N VAL A 71 6.96 -4.97 -14.29
CA VAL A 71 7.14 -3.53 -14.16
C VAL A 71 8.35 -3.11 -15.01
N PRO A 72 8.28 -1.99 -15.76
CA PRO A 72 7.17 -1.03 -15.80
C PRO A 72 6.05 -1.38 -16.79
N SER A 73 6.31 -2.25 -17.76
CA SER A 73 5.34 -2.60 -18.79
C SER A 73 4.62 -3.89 -18.41
N ASN A 74 3.29 -3.84 -18.38
CA ASN A 74 2.44 -5.00 -18.18
C ASN A 74 1.56 -5.25 -19.40
N THR A 75 0.96 -6.43 -19.49
CA THR A 75 0.12 -6.80 -20.64
C THR A 75 -1.33 -6.32 -20.49
N THR A 76 -1.67 -5.67 -19.38
CA THR A 76 -2.99 -5.06 -19.13
C THR A 76 -3.07 -3.63 -19.66
N GLY A 77 -2.12 -3.21 -20.54
CA GLY A 77 -2.14 -1.90 -21.19
C GLY A 77 -1.56 -0.77 -20.33
N GLY A 78 -0.81 -1.10 -19.27
CA GLY A 78 -0.14 -0.16 -18.39
C GLY A 78 1.38 -0.10 -18.62
N PHE A 79 1.91 1.12 -18.56
CA PHE A 79 3.32 1.41 -18.44
C PHE A 79 3.55 2.35 -17.23
N GLN A 80 4.03 1.80 -16.12
CA GLN A 80 4.23 2.54 -14.88
C GLN A 80 5.40 1.96 -14.09
N TYR A 81 6.41 2.78 -13.79
CA TYR A 81 7.40 2.42 -12.77
C TYR A 81 6.74 2.40 -11.39
N ALA A 82 7.16 1.47 -10.55
CA ALA A 82 6.74 1.45 -9.16
C ALA A 82 7.11 2.77 -8.47
N ARG A 83 6.16 3.34 -7.72
CA ARG A 83 6.36 4.62 -7.04
C ARG A 83 7.48 4.52 -6.00
N THR A 84 7.58 3.38 -5.34
CA THR A 84 8.69 2.98 -4.48
C THR A 84 9.23 1.67 -5.01
N GLY A 85 10.50 1.38 -4.72
CA GLY A 85 11.11 0.08 -4.98
C GLY A 85 10.72 -0.56 -6.32
N MET A 86 10.05 -1.71 -6.25
CA MET A 86 9.74 -2.57 -7.39
C MET A 86 8.26 -2.94 -7.51
N GLY A 87 7.45 -2.74 -6.47
CA GLY A 87 6.10 -3.31 -6.37
C GLY A 87 4.95 -2.29 -6.39
N TYR A 88 3.81 -2.72 -6.91
CA TYR A 88 2.51 -2.09 -6.67
C TYR A 88 1.36 -3.06 -6.98
N ALA A 89 0.17 -2.80 -6.45
CA ALA A 89 -1.03 -3.59 -6.74
C ALA A 89 -1.86 -3.02 -7.90
N GLY A 90 -2.54 -3.90 -8.62
CA GLY A 90 -3.58 -3.60 -9.61
C GLY A 90 -4.96 -3.95 -9.09
N LEU A 91 -5.96 -3.14 -9.45
CA LEU A 91 -7.36 -3.37 -9.11
C LEU A 91 -8.27 -2.93 -10.26
N TYR A 92 -9.17 -3.81 -10.68
CA TYR A 92 -10.35 -3.42 -11.46
C TYR A 92 -11.42 -2.86 -10.53
N CYS A 93 -11.74 -1.58 -10.68
CA CYS A 93 -12.88 -0.98 -9.99
C CYS A 93 -14.13 -0.86 -10.86
N TRP A 94 -14.09 -1.25 -12.15
CA TRP A 94 -15.27 -1.52 -12.98
C TRP A 94 -14.85 -2.24 -14.27
N ARG A 95 -15.75 -3.07 -14.83
CA ARG A 95 -15.60 -3.68 -16.16
C ARG A 95 -16.97 -3.77 -16.85
N THR A 96 -16.98 -3.71 -18.19
CA THR A 96 -18.21 -3.81 -19.00
C THR A 96 -18.79 -5.23 -19.05
N ASP A 97 -17.93 -6.24 -18.91
CA ASP A 97 -18.27 -7.65 -19.12
C ASP A 97 -18.62 -8.39 -17.82
N VAL A 98 -18.38 -7.76 -16.66
CA VAL A 98 -18.67 -8.32 -15.34
C VAL A 98 -19.52 -7.33 -14.55
N ALA A 99 -20.77 -7.72 -14.28
CA ALA A 99 -21.70 -6.92 -13.48
C ALA A 99 -21.13 -6.69 -12.07
N ASP A 100 -21.26 -5.46 -11.57
CA ASP A 100 -20.83 -5.04 -10.23
C ASP A 100 -19.37 -5.38 -9.88
N MET A 101 -18.48 -5.43 -10.89
CA MET A 101 -17.08 -5.75 -10.69
C MET A 101 -16.37 -4.71 -9.81
N ARG A 102 -15.81 -5.19 -8.69
CA ARG A 102 -14.95 -4.43 -7.77
C ARG A 102 -13.90 -5.36 -7.21
N GLU A 103 -12.64 -5.01 -7.34
CA GLU A 103 -11.54 -5.69 -6.65
C GLU A 103 -11.10 -4.89 -5.43
N TYR A 104 -10.64 -5.61 -4.43
CA TYR A 104 -10.14 -5.02 -3.19
C TYR A 104 -8.82 -5.68 -2.81
N ALA A 105 -7.95 -4.89 -2.19
CA ALA A 105 -6.81 -5.38 -1.46
C ALA A 105 -7.07 -5.12 0.03
N GLN A 106 -7.00 -6.16 0.85
CA GLN A 106 -7.23 -6.09 2.29
C GLN A 106 -5.95 -6.43 3.05
N VAL A 107 -5.75 -5.74 4.18
CA VAL A 107 -4.67 -6.06 5.09
C VAL A 107 -5.05 -5.65 6.51
N ALA A 108 -4.68 -6.48 7.49
CA ALA A 108 -4.83 -6.13 8.89
C ALA A 108 -3.81 -5.05 9.28
N LEU A 109 -4.27 -4.02 9.99
CA LEU A 109 -3.36 -3.00 10.54
C LEU A 109 -2.49 -3.63 11.65
N SER A 110 -1.28 -3.10 11.82
CA SER A 110 -0.34 -3.54 12.86
C SER A 110 -0.85 -3.30 14.28
N THR A 111 -1.81 -2.39 14.45
CA THR A 111 -2.47 -2.09 15.72
C THR A 111 -3.96 -1.85 15.49
N PRO A 112 -4.85 -2.26 16.41
CA PRO A 112 -6.28 -1.97 16.32
C PRO A 112 -6.58 -0.47 16.24
N LEU A 113 -7.69 -0.13 15.57
CA LEU A 113 -8.22 1.22 15.56
C LEU A 113 -8.70 1.60 16.97
N GLN A 114 -8.39 2.83 17.38
CA GLN A 114 -8.81 3.39 18.66
C GLN A 114 -10.03 4.28 18.44
N ALA A 115 -11.09 4.03 19.20
CA ALA A 115 -12.30 4.83 19.13
C ALA A 115 -12.00 6.32 19.41
N GLY A 116 -12.64 7.21 18.66
CA GLY A 116 -12.44 8.66 18.78
C GLY A 116 -11.12 9.19 18.21
N SER A 117 -10.26 8.34 17.61
CA SER A 117 -9.00 8.79 17.01
C SER A 117 -9.15 9.14 15.53
N CYS A 118 -8.39 10.14 15.07
CA CYS A 118 -8.30 10.52 13.67
C CYS A 118 -7.14 9.79 12.98
N TYR A 119 -7.43 9.15 11.85
CA TYR A 119 -6.43 8.45 11.04
C TYR A 119 -6.24 9.17 9.71
N ARG A 120 -4.99 9.26 9.25
CA ARG A 120 -4.65 9.80 7.93
C ARG A 120 -4.31 8.67 6.98
N VAL A 121 -5.19 8.42 6.02
CA VAL A 121 -4.92 7.50 4.91
C VAL A 121 -4.34 8.30 3.74
N ARG A 122 -3.31 7.75 3.09
CA ARG A 122 -2.76 8.28 1.84
C ARG A 122 -2.51 7.14 0.88
N LEU A 123 -3.05 7.26 -0.32
CA LEU A 123 -2.89 6.32 -1.42
C LEU A 123 -2.24 7.05 -2.59
N TYR A 124 -1.55 6.30 -3.45
CA TYR A 124 -1.05 6.79 -4.72
C TYR A 124 -1.61 5.88 -5.79
N VAL A 125 -2.37 6.48 -6.70
CA VAL A 125 -3.16 5.75 -7.69
C VAL A 125 -2.82 6.31 -9.06
N ASN A 126 -2.67 5.42 -10.03
CA ASN A 126 -2.45 5.76 -11.43
C ASN A 126 -3.42 4.92 -12.27
N MET A 127 -3.91 5.49 -13.36
CA MET A 127 -4.77 4.79 -14.32
C MET A 127 -3.89 4.20 -15.44
N PRO A 128 -4.08 2.92 -15.82
CA PRO A 128 -3.36 2.32 -16.95
C PRO A 128 -3.47 3.18 -18.22
N ASN A 129 -2.40 3.22 -19.02
CA ASN A 129 -2.28 4.10 -20.18
C ASN A 129 -3.34 3.83 -21.26
N ASP A 130 -3.67 2.57 -21.47
CA ASP A 130 -4.56 2.12 -22.54
C ASP A 130 -6.00 1.85 -22.04
N HIS A 131 -6.48 2.64 -21.07
CA HIS A 131 -7.84 2.49 -20.52
C HIS A 131 -8.64 3.79 -20.66
N PRO A 132 -9.88 3.74 -21.21
CA PRO A 132 -10.67 4.94 -21.49
C PRO A 132 -11.48 5.45 -20.29
N TYR A 133 -11.54 4.70 -19.18
CA TYR A 133 -12.38 5.01 -18.03
C TYR A 133 -11.56 5.03 -16.73
N ALA A 134 -11.86 6.02 -15.89
CA ALA A 134 -11.37 6.10 -14.51
C ALA A 134 -12.51 5.79 -13.52
N CYS A 135 -12.14 5.31 -12.34
CA CYS A 135 -13.08 5.12 -11.24
C CYS A 135 -13.21 6.41 -10.43
N ASP A 136 -14.43 6.86 -10.19
CA ASP A 136 -14.72 7.85 -9.16
C ASP A 136 -14.88 7.18 -7.79
N GLY A 137 -14.52 7.87 -6.71
CA GLY A 137 -14.68 7.39 -5.34
C GLY A 137 -13.70 6.29 -4.89
N PHE A 138 -12.57 6.11 -5.57
CA PHE A 138 -11.53 5.18 -5.10
C PHE A 138 -10.99 5.62 -3.74
N GLY A 139 -10.93 4.69 -2.78
CA GLY A 139 -10.52 5.00 -1.42
C GLY A 139 -10.24 3.76 -0.58
N ALA A 140 -10.11 3.97 0.72
CA ALA A 140 -9.91 2.89 1.70
C ALA A 140 -11.04 2.92 2.73
N HIS A 141 -11.42 1.73 3.19
CA HIS A 141 -12.33 1.54 4.30
C HIS A 141 -11.54 1.04 5.52
N LEU A 142 -11.75 1.67 6.68
CA LEU A 142 -11.15 1.26 7.95
C LEU A 142 -12.23 0.67 8.83
N SER A 143 -12.08 -0.59 9.23
CA SER A 143 -13.04 -1.28 10.10
C SER A 143 -12.35 -2.00 11.25
N VAL A 144 -13.11 -2.21 12.32
CA VAL A 144 -12.81 -3.26 13.29
C VAL A 144 -13.28 -4.58 12.68
N GLY A 145 -12.39 -5.58 12.66
CA GLY A 145 -12.69 -6.92 12.12
C GLY A 145 -13.64 -7.71 13.00
#